data_AF-A0A388QLZ8-F1
#
_entry.id   AF-A0A388QLZ8-F1
#
_cell.length_a   1.000
_cell.length_b   1.000
_cell.length_c   1.000
_cell.angle_alpha   90.00
_cell.angle_beta   90.00
_cell.angle_gamma   90.00
#
_symmetry.space_group_name_H-M   'P 1'
#
loop_
_entity.id
_entity.type
_entity.pdbx_description
1 polymer ?
#
loop_
_entity_poly.entity_id
_entity_poly.type
_entity_poly.pdbx_seq_one_letter_code
_entity_poly.pdbx_strand_id
1 'polypeptide(L)'
;MKLDPELKLQILEKIGVYSNRFSISEPKILLTTKEVLDMPKEMTEGRRTSAYKYYGVSYLQHNLIFINIRKIPDEKTLENTLVHELIHMRFPYLAHGKRFNKLVRQGLRGKTFLPYQKRN
;
A
#
# COMPACT_ATOMS: atom_id res chain seq x y z
N MET A 1 -4.70 -7.61 13.79
CA MET A 1 -6.16 -7.47 13.62
C MET A 1 -6.68 -8.79 13.07
N LYS A 2 -7.97 -9.11 13.25
CA LYS A 2 -8.59 -10.29 12.63
C LYS A 2 -9.21 -9.85 11.30
N LEU A 3 -8.86 -10.53 10.22
CA LEU A 3 -9.48 -10.26 8.91
C LEU A 3 -10.88 -10.87 8.88
N ASP A 4 -11.88 -10.02 8.69
CA ASP A 4 -13.27 -10.38 8.45
C ASP A 4 -13.81 -9.56 7.25
N PRO A 5 -15.03 -9.86 6.74
CA PRO A 5 -15.58 -9.16 5.59
C PRO A 5 -15.73 -7.66 5.78
N GLU A 6 -16.06 -7.21 7.00
CA GLU A 6 -16.25 -5.80 7.32
C GLU A 6 -14.93 -5.03 7.26
N LEU A 7 -13.89 -5.54 7.93
CA LEU A 7 -12.55 -4.96 7.86
C LEU A 7 -12.01 -4.97 6.43
N LYS A 8 -12.28 -6.03 5.66
CA LYS A 8 -11.89 -6.10 4.24
C LYS A 8 -12.55 -4.98 3.43
N LEU A 9 -13.85 -4.74 3.61
CA LEU A 9 -14.57 -3.66 2.94
C LEU A 9 -13.97 -2.30 3.30
N GLN A 10 -13.77 -2.03 4.59
CA GLN A 10 -13.18 -0.78 5.09
C GLN A 10 -11.78 -0.52 4.50
N ILE A 11 -10.95 -1.56 4.37
CA ILE A 11 -9.63 -1.45 3.73
C ILE A 11 -9.77 -1.06 2.26
N LEU A 12 -10.65 -1.72 1.51
CA LEU A 12 -10.86 -1.44 0.09
C LEU A 12 -11.37 -0.01 -0.14
N GLU A 13 -12.31 0.46 0.68
CA GLU A 13 -12.81 1.85 0.62
C GLU A 13 -11.69 2.86 0.87
N LYS A 14 -10.86 2.62 1.91
CA LYS A 14 -9.69 3.47 2.19
C LYS A 14 -8.71 3.48 1.02
N ILE A 15 -8.45 2.33 0.41
CA ILE A 15 -7.58 2.22 -0.77
C ILE A 15 -8.13 3.03 -1.94
N GLY A 16 -9.44 2.94 -2.24
CA GLY A 16 -10.07 3.76 -3.29
C GLY A 16 -9.94 5.26 -3.00
N VAL A 17 -10.25 5.69 -1.77
CA VAL A 17 -10.13 7.10 -1.34
C VAL A 17 -8.69 7.61 -1.49
N TYR A 18 -7.70 6.88 -0.97
CA TYR A 18 -6.31 7.31 -1.05
C TYR A 18 -5.75 7.23 -2.47
N SER A 19 -6.12 6.23 -3.26
CA SER A 19 -5.69 6.11 -4.66
C SER A 19 -6.16 7.31 -5.47
N ASN A 20 -7.42 7.72 -5.30
CA ASN A 20 -7.95 8.94 -5.91
C ASN A 20 -7.19 10.18 -5.42
N ARG A 21 -7.03 10.36 -4.09
CA ARG A 21 -6.27 11.49 -3.53
C ARG A 21 -4.84 11.54 -4.06
N PHE A 22 -4.20 10.40 -4.27
CA PHE A 22 -2.82 10.32 -4.72
C PHE A 22 -2.66 10.32 -6.24
N SER A 23 -3.76 10.40 -6.99
CA SER A 23 -3.76 10.31 -8.45
C SER A 23 -2.97 9.10 -8.94
N ILE A 24 -3.28 7.93 -8.39
CA ILE A 24 -2.76 6.63 -8.82
C ILE A 24 -3.92 5.71 -9.18
N SER A 25 -3.66 4.76 -10.08
CA SER A 25 -4.57 3.64 -10.30
C SER A 25 -4.71 2.83 -9.02
N GLU A 26 -5.92 2.36 -8.74
CA GLU A 26 -6.17 1.54 -7.56
C GLU A 26 -5.37 0.22 -7.66
N PRO A 27 -4.49 -0.09 -6.69
CA PRO A 27 -3.70 -1.30 -6.73
C PRO A 27 -4.53 -2.53 -6.33
N LYS A 28 -4.16 -3.69 -6.84
CA LYS A 28 -4.67 -4.97 -6.33
C LYS A 28 -4.14 -5.16 -4.91
N ILE A 29 -5.03 -5.50 -3.97
CA ILE A 29 -4.70 -5.67 -2.56
C ILE A 29 -4.70 -7.15 -2.18
N LEU A 30 -3.62 -7.57 -1.51
CA LEU A 30 -3.50 -8.85 -0.83
C LEU A 30 -3.47 -8.57 0.68
N LEU A 31 -4.26 -9.30 1.46
CA LEU A 31 -4.45 -9.09 2.90
C LEU A 31 -3.83 -10.21 3.74
N THR A 32 -3.44 -11.31 3.10
CA THR A 32 -2.85 -12.48 3.75
C THR A 32 -1.58 -12.96 3.05
N THR A 33 -0.67 -13.58 3.81
CA THR A 33 0.51 -14.22 3.22
C THR A 33 0.12 -15.37 2.30
N LYS A 34 -1.03 -16.01 2.53
CA LYS A 34 -1.58 -17.03 1.63
C LYS A 34 -1.87 -16.43 0.26
N GLU A 35 -2.58 -15.31 0.18
CA GLU A 35 -2.85 -14.63 -1.09
C GLU A 35 -1.57 -14.22 -1.82
N VAL A 36 -0.51 -13.82 -1.11
CA VAL A 36 0.82 -13.59 -1.71
C VAL A 36 1.39 -14.86 -2.33
N LEU A 37 1.25 -16.00 -1.67
CA LEU A 37 1.70 -17.31 -2.17
C LEU A 37 0.78 -17.87 -3.27
N ASP A 38 -0.47 -17.43 -3.36
CA ASP A 38 -1.37 -17.87 -4.43
C ASP A 38 -1.16 -17.06 -5.72
N MET A 39 -0.54 -15.88 -5.64
CA MET A 39 -0.16 -15.09 -6.82
C MET A 39 0.95 -15.79 -7.64
N PRO A 40 1.02 -15.53 -8.97
CA PRO A 40 2.16 -15.93 -9.79
C PRO A 40 3.49 -15.49 -9.17
N LYS A 41 4.53 -16.32 -9.30
CA LYS A 41 5.82 -16.09 -8.63
C LYS A 41 6.46 -14.79 -9.08
N GLU A 42 6.35 -14.51 -10.38
CA GLU A 42 6.86 -13.33 -11.07
C GLU A 42 6.22 -12.04 -10.53
N MET A 43 4.96 -12.10 -10.10
CA MET A 43 4.24 -10.94 -9.56
C MET A 43 4.66 -10.56 -8.14
N THR A 44 5.21 -11.52 -7.41
CA THR A 44 5.59 -11.36 -5.99
C THR A 44 7.09 -11.54 -5.77
N GLU A 45 7.88 -11.50 -6.85
CA GLU A 45 9.31 -11.73 -6.84
C GLU A 45 10.05 -10.78 -5.85
N GLY A 46 11.18 -11.26 -5.33
CA GLY A 46 12.04 -10.51 -4.40
C GLY A 46 11.53 -10.46 -2.96
N ARG A 47 10.21 -10.50 -2.72
CA ARG A 47 9.64 -10.43 -1.36
C ARG A 47 8.68 -11.55 -0.99
N ARG A 48 8.20 -12.38 -1.92
CA ARG A 48 7.27 -13.51 -1.68
C ARG A 48 7.53 -14.31 -0.41
N THR A 49 8.73 -14.87 -0.26
CA THR A 49 9.10 -15.76 0.85
C THR A 49 9.41 -15.00 2.15
N SER A 50 9.56 -13.67 2.07
CA SER A 50 9.89 -12.80 3.22
C SER A 50 8.76 -11.87 3.61
N ALA A 51 7.64 -11.88 2.88
CA ALA A 51 6.52 -10.96 3.05
C ALA A 51 5.97 -10.96 4.48
N TYR A 52 5.95 -12.13 5.13
CA TYR A 52 5.52 -12.30 6.52
C TYR A 52 6.31 -11.44 7.53
N LYS A 53 7.52 -10.97 7.18
CA LYS A 53 8.32 -10.12 8.06
C LYS A 53 7.79 -8.69 8.14
N TYR A 54 7.08 -8.22 7.13
CA TYR A 54 6.68 -6.82 6.97
C TYR A 54 5.22 -6.57 7.35
N TYR A 55 4.89 -5.31 7.63
CA TYR A 55 3.51 -4.83 7.74
C TYR A 55 2.85 -4.64 6.38
N GLY A 56 3.61 -4.19 5.39
CA GLY A 56 3.17 -4.08 4.01
C GLY A 56 4.33 -4.27 3.03
N VAL A 57 4.00 -4.56 1.77
CA VAL A 57 4.94 -4.66 0.65
C VAL A 57 4.27 -4.14 -0.61
N SER A 58 4.92 -3.19 -1.30
CA SER A 58 4.54 -2.73 -2.62
C SER A 58 5.30 -3.47 -3.72
N TYR A 59 4.58 -4.20 -4.57
CA TYR A 59 5.12 -4.83 -5.79
C TYR A 59 4.88 -3.90 -6.98
N LEU A 60 5.74 -2.88 -7.09
CA LEU A 60 5.55 -1.70 -7.95
C LEU A 60 5.28 -2.04 -9.43
N GLN A 61 5.96 -3.06 -9.97
CA GLN A 61 5.83 -3.46 -11.38
C GLN A 61 4.44 -4.01 -11.72
N HIS A 62 3.68 -4.47 -10.73
CA HIS A 62 2.44 -5.23 -10.91
C HIS A 62 1.21 -4.51 -10.37
N ASN A 63 1.33 -3.23 -10.00
CA ASN A 63 0.27 -2.45 -9.35
C ASN A 63 -0.41 -3.22 -8.20
N LEU A 64 0.42 -3.81 -7.33
CA LEU A 64 0.00 -4.81 -6.34
C LEU A 64 0.60 -4.45 -4.97
N ILE A 65 -0.23 -4.44 -3.93
CA ILE A 65 0.18 -4.20 -2.55
C ILE A 65 -0.25 -5.38 -1.69
N PHE A 66 0.67 -5.84 -0.84
CA PHE A 66 0.36 -6.73 0.27
C PHE A 66 0.30 -5.94 1.58
N ILE A 67 -0.74 -6.17 2.38
CA ILE A 67 -0.89 -5.67 3.75
C ILE A 67 -1.06 -6.85 4.68
N ASN A 68 -0.17 -7.01 5.66
CA ASN A 68 -0.16 -8.14 6.56
C ASN A 68 -1.10 -7.91 7.76
N ILE A 69 -2.40 -8.10 7.57
CA ILE A 69 -3.43 -7.81 8.59
C ILE A 69 -3.20 -8.54 9.92
N ARG A 70 -2.60 -9.73 9.88
CA ARG A 70 -2.23 -10.49 11.08
C ARG A 70 -1.20 -9.76 11.95
N LYS A 71 -0.28 -8.98 11.34
CA LYS A 71 0.77 -8.24 12.05
C LYS A 71 0.37 -6.83 12.47
N ILE A 72 -0.68 -6.27 11.87
CA ILE A 72 -1.15 -4.93 12.22
C ILE A 72 -1.86 -4.98 13.59
N PRO A 73 -1.41 -4.23 14.60
CA PRO A 73 -2.01 -4.27 15.94
C PRO A 73 -3.32 -3.47 16.04
N ASP A 74 -3.43 -2.36 15.31
CA ASP A 74 -4.51 -1.37 15.44
C ASP A 74 -4.78 -0.61 14.12
N GLU A 75 -5.90 0.11 14.09
CA GLU A 75 -6.36 0.89 12.94
C GLU A 75 -5.38 2.00 12.55
N LYS A 76 -4.71 2.63 13.53
CA LYS A 76 -3.73 3.68 13.27
C LYS A 76 -2.53 3.13 12.49
N THR A 77 -2.07 1.94 12.87
CA THR A 77 -0.99 1.23 12.19
C THR A 77 -1.44 0.74 10.83
N LEU A 78 -2.70 0.29 10.69
CA LEU A 78 -3.30 -0.05 9.40
C LEU A 78 -3.24 1.15 8.45
N GLU A 79 -3.83 2.27 8.85
CA GLU A 79 -3.93 3.47 8.02
C GLU A 79 -2.54 4.01 7.63
N ASN A 80 -1.60 4.06 8.58
CA ASN A 80 -0.22 4.44 8.27
C ASN A 80 0.44 3.48 7.26
N THR A 81 0.18 2.18 7.37
CA THR A 81 0.73 1.18 6.42
C THR A 81 0.11 1.34 5.04
N LEU A 82 -1.21 1.54 4.93
CA LEU A 82 -1.88 1.78 3.64
C LEU A 82 -1.30 3.01 2.95
N VAL A 83 -1.22 4.14 3.66
CA VAL A 83 -0.65 5.38 3.11
C VAL A 83 0.81 5.19 2.73
N HIS A 84 1.61 4.48 3.53
CA HIS A 84 3.01 4.21 3.23
C HIS A 84 3.17 3.48 1.88
N GLU A 85 2.46 2.37 1.70
CA GLU A 85 2.56 1.57 0.47
C GLU A 85 1.99 2.33 -0.75
N LEU A 86 0.90 3.07 -0.60
CA LEU A 86 0.33 3.87 -1.69
C LEU A 86 1.25 5.05 -2.09
N ILE A 87 2.02 5.61 -1.16
CA ILE A 87 3.04 6.63 -1.49
C ILE A 87 4.19 6.01 -2.28
N HIS A 88 4.56 4.74 -2.05
CA HIS A 88 5.49 4.03 -2.94
C HIS A 88 4.92 3.85 -4.34
N MET A 89 3.64 3.53 -4.47
CA MET A 89 2.97 3.45 -5.78
C MET A 89 3.02 4.78 -6.53
N ARG A 90 2.83 5.89 -5.82
CA ARG A 90 2.87 7.23 -6.42
C ARG A 90 4.29 7.69 -6.75
N PHE A 91 5.26 7.38 -5.91
CA PHE A 91 6.64 7.83 -6.04
C PHE A 91 7.61 6.63 -5.99
N PRO A 92 7.60 5.75 -7.01
CA PRO A 92 8.34 4.48 -6.99
C PRO A 92 9.86 4.64 -6.90
N TYR A 93 10.37 5.82 -7.28
CA TYR A 93 11.79 6.18 -7.24
C TYR A 93 12.23 6.77 -5.89
N LEU A 94 11.30 7.02 -4.96
CA LEU A 94 11.59 7.72 -3.72
C LEU A 94 11.91 6.74 -2.58
N ALA A 95 13.18 6.65 -2.22
CA ALA A 95 13.63 5.84 -1.09
C ALA A 95 13.11 6.36 0.27
N HIS A 96 13.06 5.46 1.25
CA HIS A 96 12.74 5.79 2.64
C HIS A 96 13.70 6.86 3.20
N GLY A 97 13.15 7.97 3.66
CA GLY A 97 13.92 9.10 4.18
C GLY A 97 13.03 10.28 4.57
N LYS A 98 13.64 11.42 4.93
CA LYS A 98 12.91 12.61 5.43
C LYS A 98 11.82 13.07 4.44
N ARG A 99 12.10 13.06 3.14
CA ARG A 99 11.15 13.46 2.08
C ARG A 99 9.99 12.48 1.99
N PHE A 100 10.26 11.18 1.94
CA PHE A 100 9.23 10.14 1.93
C PHE A 100 8.33 10.23 3.17
N ASN A 101 8.93 10.31 4.37
CA ASN A 101 8.20 10.42 5.62
C ASN A 101 7.34 11.69 5.71
N LYS A 102 7.79 12.79 5.08
CA LYS A 102 6.98 14.00 4.95
C LYS A 102 5.74 13.75 4.09
N LEU A 103 5.87 13.03 2.97
CA LEU A 103 4.75 12.71 2.09
C LEU A 103 3.74 11.78 2.77
N VAL A 104 4.20 10.74 3.47
CA VAL A 104 3.31 9.85 4.26
C VAL A 104 2.50 10.66 5.28
N ARG A 105 3.15 11.52 6.06
CA ARG A 105 2.46 12.40 7.04
C ARG A 105 1.47 13.35 6.36
N GLN A 106 1.79 13.85 5.17
CA GLN A 106 0.86 14.70 4.41
C GLN A 106 -0.33 13.90 3.89
N GLY A 107 -0.12 12.67 3.41
CA GLY A 107 -1.18 11.78 2.97
C GLY A 107 -2.16 11.44 4.10
N LEU A 108 -1.63 11.12 5.29
CA LEU A 108 -2.44 10.91 6.51
C LEU A 108 -3.27 12.16 6.90
N ARG A 109 -2.77 13.36 6.61
CA ARG A 109 -3.49 14.62 6.83
C ARG A 109 -4.47 14.98 5.70
N GLY A 110 -4.72 14.08 4.75
CA GLY A 110 -5.68 14.28 3.66
C GLY A 110 -5.13 15.03 2.44
N LYS A 111 -3.80 15.14 2.28
CA LYS A 111 -3.21 15.77 1.10
C LYS A 111 -3.64 15.06 -0.18
N THR A 112 -4.00 15.85 -1.19
CA THR A 112 -4.18 15.42 -2.57
C THR A 112 -2.94 15.76 -3.42
N PHE A 113 -2.64 14.90 -4.39
CA PHE A 113 -1.61 15.13 -5.40
C PHE A 113 -2.31 15.31 -6.75
N LEU A 114 -1.89 16.32 -7.51
CA LEU A 114 -2.35 16.47 -8.88
C LEU A 114 -1.86 15.29 -9.75
N PRO A 115 -2.59 14.91 -10.81
CA PRO A 115 -2.13 13.95 -11.80
C PRO A 115 -0.73 14.30 -12.31
N TYR A 116 0.06 13.28 -12.66
CA TYR A 116 1.40 13.53 -13.18
C TYR A 116 1.28 14.30 -14.50
N GLN A 117 1.82 15.52 -14.52
CA GLN A 117 1.96 16.31 -15.72
C GLN A 117 3.39 16.15 -16.22
N LYS A 118 3.55 15.50 -17.37
CA LYS A 118 4.84 15.47 -18.07
C LYS A 118 5.19 16.93 -18.37
N ARG A 119 6.32 17.41 -17.85
CA ARG A 119 6.82 18.74 -18.20
C ARG A 119 7.21 18.68 -19.68
N ASN A 120 6.53 19.47 -20.51
CA ASN A 120 6.94 19.74 -21.89
C ASN A 120 8.16 20.66 -21.89
#